data_AF-A0A2S5B9I2-F1
#
_entry.id   AF-A0A2S5B9I2-F1
#
_cell.length_a   1.000
_cell.length_b   1.000
_cell.length_c   1.000
_cell.angle_alpha   90.00
_cell.angle_beta   90.00
_cell.angle_gamma   90.00
#
_symmetry.space_group_name_H-M   'P 1'
#
loop_
_entity.id
_entity.type
_entity.pdbx_description
1 polymer ?
#
loop_
_entity_poly.entity_id
_entity_poly.type
_entity_poly.pdbx_seq_one_letter_code
_entity_poly.pdbx_strand_id
1 'polypeptide(L)'
;MTTADRLVQVADTPDRAKPTYQLLALPPALLKHLTDSIASDTGSQEPIPLEIRGAGSDSAVLVTLNQTYSLRGVQNSNSLCVCSTASTSKRYLGAAHDSKSDSAEEPPAKRHKDEAVEIETVLHETLEVVPTVARLERLETLLRGTEFLGDDAEAVAGSVQFLTFDDLRSRLPASDAEIRTALVRLRVVTKDGFLRPLPPAYLRQLLPAVLSTLPLPAHLAHPDAARKKKGTADKGKGPEIRALAVEADEQDLIDALDAVECGDEDLARQVLGFFGTRDASGKRTKWALDATALIKELGIVIMAEGGFGQQPLAPLSDKWKSLAGGFAPVCDMGLLAGLHLFRPAPLSTVQYLPPARLSPDPATRFAELFTLQPRWLETEMSLFVDDLTGGDKKKRDALVLKFVRKVKEKDVTFWTARNLWA
;
A
#
# COMPACT_ATOMS: atom_id res chain seq x y z
N MET A 1 39.59 48.28 -16.59
CA MET A 1 39.56 46.82 -16.83
C MET A 1 40.48 46.18 -15.81
N THR A 2 40.11 45.34 -14.85
CA THR A 2 38.83 44.95 -14.24
C THR A 2 39.29 44.13 -13.03
N THR A 3 39.25 44.71 -11.83
CA THR A 3 39.57 44.07 -10.55
C THR A 3 38.41 43.18 -10.10
N ALA A 4 38.19 42.08 -10.82
CA ALA A 4 37.16 41.09 -10.54
C ALA A 4 37.74 39.68 -10.40
N ASP A 5 39.02 39.56 -10.07
CA ASP A 5 39.63 38.27 -9.79
C ASP A 5 39.67 38.01 -8.28
N ARG A 6 39.03 36.90 -7.89
CA ARG A 6 39.05 36.22 -6.58
C ARG A 6 38.06 36.68 -5.51
N LEU A 7 36.76 36.53 -5.81
CA LEU A 7 35.69 36.42 -4.81
C LEU A 7 35.15 34.99 -4.65
N VAL A 8 35.75 34.02 -5.35
CA VAL A 8 35.32 32.61 -5.37
C VAL A 8 36.55 31.73 -5.11
N GLN A 9 36.54 31.01 -4.00
CA GLN A 9 37.53 29.98 -3.68
C GLN A 9 36.87 28.61 -3.76
N VAL A 10 37.53 27.66 -4.41
CA VAL A 10 37.10 26.26 -4.52
C VAL A 10 37.78 25.50 -3.38
N ALA A 11 37.01 24.83 -2.53
CA ALA A 11 37.57 24.02 -1.46
C ALA A 11 38.32 22.79 -2.03
N ASP A 12 39.51 22.49 -1.51
CA ASP A 12 40.27 21.28 -1.87
C ASP A 12 39.52 19.99 -1.48
N THR A 13 39.91 18.89 -2.15
CA THR A 13 39.39 17.51 -2.16
C THR A 13 38.79 16.94 -0.85
N PRO A 14 37.91 15.93 -0.96
CA PRO A 14 37.05 15.49 0.15
C PRO A 14 37.84 14.79 1.26
N ASP A 15 38.00 15.50 2.36
CA ASP A 15 38.32 14.92 3.67
C ASP A 15 37.04 14.30 4.25
N ARG A 16 37.12 13.14 4.89
CA ARG A 16 35.97 12.34 5.36
C ARG A 16 35.16 13.05 6.48
N ALA A 17 35.64 14.21 6.93
CA ALA A 17 35.02 15.10 7.91
C ALA A 17 34.18 16.23 7.28
N LYS A 18 34.13 16.38 5.94
CA LYS A 18 33.34 17.43 5.27
C LYS A 18 31.89 16.99 5.01
N PRO A 19 30.90 17.89 5.12
CA PRO A 19 29.51 17.59 4.78
C PRO A 19 29.37 17.23 3.28
N THR A 20 28.57 16.20 3.00
CA THR A 20 28.19 15.82 1.63
C THR A 20 26.82 16.36 1.30
N TYR A 21 26.69 17.05 0.16
CA TYR A 21 25.43 17.64 -0.28
C TYR A 21 24.86 16.91 -1.49
N GLN A 22 23.52 16.84 -1.54
CA GLN A 22 22.79 16.38 -2.71
C GLN A 22 21.52 17.22 -2.86
N LEU A 23 21.11 17.49 -4.11
CA LEU A 23 19.87 18.23 -4.39
C LEU A 23 18.70 17.25 -4.45
N LEU A 24 17.63 17.58 -3.72
CA LEU A 24 16.36 16.87 -3.74
C LEU A 24 15.25 17.82 -4.20
N ALA A 25 14.67 17.54 -5.37
CA ALA A 25 13.54 18.28 -5.90
C ALA A 25 12.24 17.79 -5.23
N LEU A 26 11.60 18.68 -4.48
CA LEU A 26 10.40 18.38 -3.72
C LEU A 26 9.12 18.84 -4.47
N PRO A 27 8.16 17.94 -4.72
CA PRO A 27 6.83 18.30 -5.17
C PRO A 27 6.15 19.31 -4.25
N PRO A 28 5.27 20.20 -4.75
CA PRO A 28 4.59 21.21 -3.92
C PRO A 28 3.86 20.62 -2.70
N ALA A 29 3.28 19.43 -2.84
CA ALA A 29 2.61 18.73 -1.74
C ALA A 29 3.58 18.35 -0.60
N LEU A 30 4.78 17.85 -0.95
CA LEU A 30 5.81 17.50 0.03
C LEU A 30 6.46 18.74 0.63
N LEU A 31 6.71 19.78 -0.18
CA LEU A 31 7.23 21.05 0.32
C LEU A 31 6.27 21.68 1.33
N LYS A 32 4.98 21.68 1.04
CA LYS A 32 3.94 22.15 1.98
C LYS A 32 3.97 21.33 3.27
N HIS A 33 3.99 20.00 3.15
CA HIS A 33 4.03 19.09 4.29
C HIS A 33 5.26 19.32 5.19
N LEU A 34 6.43 19.57 4.59
CA LEU A 34 7.65 19.95 5.32
C LEU A 34 7.54 21.33 5.99
N THR A 35 7.00 22.31 5.27
CA THR A 35 6.87 23.68 5.77
C THR A 35 5.87 23.75 6.93
N ASP A 36 4.75 23.05 6.81
CA ASP A 36 3.73 22.93 7.86
C ASP A 36 4.32 22.25 9.12
N SER A 37 5.17 21.22 8.95
CA SER A 37 5.87 20.57 10.07
C SER A 37 6.87 21.50 10.77
N ILE A 38 7.54 22.39 10.04
CA ILE A 38 8.49 23.36 10.61
C ILE A 38 7.71 24.48 11.33
N ALA A 39 6.55 24.88 10.81
CA ALA A 39 5.72 25.92 11.41
C ALA A 39 5.00 25.47 12.70
N SER A 40 4.76 24.16 12.88
CA SER A 40 4.12 23.61 14.09
C SER A 40 5.06 23.44 15.30
N ASP A 41 6.36 23.74 15.15
CA ASP A 41 7.41 23.50 16.16
C ASP A 41 7.32 24.41 17.41
N THR A 42 6.24 25.19 17.57
CA THR A 42 5.96 26.00 18.76
C THR A 42 5.22 25.26 19.89
N GLY A 43 4.99 23.95 19.80
CA GLY A 43 4.52 23.19 20.97
C GLY A 43 4.05 21.77 20.68
N SER A 44 4.82 20.78 21.14
CA SER A 44 4.40 19.40 21.49
C SER A 44 3.99 18.41 20.38
N GLN A 45 4.22 18.68 19.09
CA GLN A 45 4.12 17.64 18.05
C GLN A 45 5.51 17.20 17.57
N GLU A 46 5.77 15.90 17.56
CA GLU A 46 6.98 15.32 16.96
C GLU A 46 7.07 15.72 15.47
N PRO A 47 8.27 16.04 14.95
CA PRO A 47 8.46 16.43 13.56
C PRO A 47 7.97 15.32 12.64
N ILE A 48 7.26 15.69 11.56
CA ILE A 48 6.66 14.68 10.69
C ILE A 48 7.78 13.97 9.92
N PRO A 49 7.99 12.65 10.13
CA PRO A 49 9.20 11.99 9.64
C PRO A 49 9.16 11.83 8.12
N LEU A 50 10.20 12.34 7.46
CA LEU A 50 10.57 11.95 6.11
C LEU A 50 11.71 10.95 6.20
N GLU A 51 11.50 9.76 5.65
CA GLU A 51 12.49 8.69 5.70
C GLU A 51 12.82 8.19 4.30
N ILE A 52 14.07 7.81 4.09
CA ILE A 52 14.48 7.05 2.92
C ILE A 52 14.50 5.59 3.32
N ARG A 53 13.71 4.76 2.63
CA ARG A 53 13.61 3.32 2.88
C ARG A 53 13.96 2.52 1.64
N GLY A 54 14.42 1.29 1.84
CA GLY A 54 14.74 0.36 0.77
C GLY A 54 15.77 -0.66 1.22
N ALA A 55 15.58 -1.92 0.83
CA ALA A 55 16.61 -2.93 0.98
C ALA A 55 17.77 -2.65 0.02
N GLY A 56 18.97 -3.17 0.28
CA GLY A 56 20.13 -3.00 -0.62
C GLY A 56 19.94 -3.57 -2.04
N SER A 57 18.95 -4.43 -2.24
CA SER A 57 18.54 -4.96 -3.55
C SER A 57 17.55 -4.07 -4.29
N ASP A 58 16.87 -3.17 -3.58
CA ASP A 58 15.68 -2.47 -4.07
C ASP A 58 16.01 -1.00 -4.34
N SER A 59 15.25 -0.34 -5.21
CA SER A 59 15.37 1.11 -5.39
C SER A 59 14.91 1.82 -4.12
N ALA A 60 15.72 2.75 -3.62
CA ALA A 60 15.35 3.57 -2.47
C ALA A 60 14.10 4.41 -2.79
N VAL A 61 13.25 4.56 -1.78
CA VAL A 61 12.04 5.37 -1.82
C VAL A 61 12.07 6.39 -0.70
N LEU A 62 11.50 7.56 -0.94
CA LEU A 62 11.18 8.53 0.10
C LEU A 62 9.77 8.23 0.60
N VAL A 63 9.59 8.15 1.91
CA VAL A 63 8.28 7.89 2.51
C VAL A 63 7.89 9.01 3.47
N THR A 64 6.59 9.25 3.49
CA THR A 64 5.89 10.00 4.55
C THR A 64 5.16 9.00 5.44
N LEU A 65 4.35 9.48 6.38
CA LEU A 65 3.49 8.62 7.19
C LEU A 65 2.51 7.77 6.37
N ASN A 66 2.05 8.28 5.22
CA ASN A 66 0.94 7.68 4.46
C ASN A 66 1.19 7.46 2.97
N GLN A 67 2.31 7.94 2.42
CA GLN A 67 2.58 7.89 0.99
C GLN A 67 4.04 7.57 0.70
N THR A 68 4.26 6.70 -0.29
CA THR A 68 5.57 6.39 -0.86
C THR A 68 5.85 7.19 -2.14
N TYR A 69 7.10 7.61 -2.29
CA TYR A 69 7.61 8.32 -3.45
C TYR A 69 8.88 7.65 -3.98
N SER A 70 8.95 7.47 -5.29
CA SER A 70 10.16 6.99 -5.95
C SER A 70 11.20 8.10 -6.06
N LEU A 71 12.47 7.75 -5.86
CA LEU A 71 13.62 8.63 -6.08
C LEU A 71 14.21 8.35 -7.46
N ARG A 72 14.43 9.41 -8.25
CA ARG A 72 15.06 9.33 -9.57
C ARG A 72 16.18 10.35 -9.69
N GLY A 73 17.40 9.88 -10.00
CA GLY A 73 18.51 10.75 -10.36
C GLY A 73 18.33 11.35 -11.76
N VAL A 74 18.42 12.67 -11.85
CA VAL A 74 18.44 13.42 -13.11
C VAL A 74 19.76 14.15 -13.23
N GLN A 75 20.49 13.83 -14.30
CA GLN A 75 21.78 14.44 -14.60
C GLN A 75 21.56 15.86 -15.16
N ASN A 76 22.30 16.81 -14.61
CA ASN A 76 22.29 18.20 -15.01
C ASN A 76 23.48 18.46 -15.93
N SER A 77 23.24 19.09 -17.09
CA SER A 77 24.30 19.54 -17.99
C SER A 77 25.06 20.76 -17.46
N ASN A 78 24.48 21.47 -16.49
CA ASN A 78 25.06 22.64 -15.84
C ASN A 78 25.75 22.26 -14.53
N SER A 79 26.75 23.04 -14.15
CA SER A 79 27.40 22.93 -12.84
C SER A 79 26.61 23.73 -11.81
N LEU A 80 26.05 23.07 -10.79
CA LEU A 80 25.36 23.73 -9.68
C LEU A 80 26.29 23.82 -8.47
N CYS A 81 26.74 25.03 -8.15
CA CYS A 81 27.63 25.25 -7.02
C CYS A 81 26.82 25.44 -5.74
N VAL A 82 27.07 24.61 -4.73
CA VAL A 82 26.64 24.87 -3.35
C VAL A 82 27.66 25.80 -2.73
N CYS A 83 27.20 26.98 -2.34
CA CYS A 83 28.07 28.01 -1.78
C CYS A 83 27.67 28.35 -0.36
N SER A 84 28.65 28.61 0.51
CA SER A 84 28.40 29.21 1.82
C SER A 84 28.97 30.62 1.89
N THR A 85 28.28 31.47 2.63
CA THR A 85 28.76 32.81 2.96
C THR A 85 29.65 32.67 4.19
N ALA A 86 30.97 32.65 3.99
CA ALA A 86 31.89 32.65 5.11
C ALA A 86 31.87 34.04 5.76
N SER A 87 31.25 34.19 6.93
CA SER A 87 31.52 35.34 7.80
C SER A 87 32.94 35.19 8.32
N THR A 88 33.91 35.68 7.56
CA THR A 88 35.30 35.73 7.96
C THR A 88 35.46 36.72 9.12
N SER A 89 35.19 36.27 10.34
CA SER A 89 35.77 36.83 11.56
C SER A 89 37.06 36.08 11.93
N LYS A 90 37.89 35.74 10.95
CA LYS A 90 39.29 35.40 11.21
C LYS A 90 40.09 36.68 11.13
N ARG A 91 40.18 37.40 12.25
CA ARG A 91 41.29 38.33 12.50
C ARG A 91 42.57 37.49 12.38
N TYR A 92 43.34 37.70 11.31
CA TYR A 92 44.73 37.26 11.25
C TYR A 92 45.47 37.93 12.42
N LEU A 93 45.64 37.19 13.51
CA LEU A 93 46.61 37.50 14.55
C LEU A 93 47.90 36.78 14.18
N GLY A 94 48.97 37.54 13.92
CA GLY A 94 50.34 37.05 14.03
C GLY A 94 51.04 36.65 12.72
N ALA A 95 51.30 37.60 11.83
CA ALA A 95 52.56 37.56 11.09
C ALA A 95 53.64 38.14 12.01
N ALA A 96 54.55 37.29 12.48
CA ALA A 96 55.78 37.76 13.09
C ALA A 96 56.66 38.45 12.03
N HIS A 97 57.20 39.61 12.40
CA HIS A 97 58.45 40.24 11.95
C HIS A 97 59.15 39.57 10.76
N ASP A 98 59.53 40.27 9.69
CA ASP A 98 60.54 41.32 9.75
C ASP A 98 60.65 42.06 8.41
N SER A 99 61.35 43.20 8.46
CA SER A 99 61.88 44.05 7.37
C SER A 99 61.11 45.33 7.01
N LYS A 100 61.78 46.42 7.38
CA LYS A 100 61.50 47.85 7.17
C LYS A 100 61.43 48.23 5.69
N SER A 101 60.51 49.13 5.35
CA SER A 101 60.84 50.31 4.55
C SER A 101 59.84 51.44 4.82
N ASP A 102 60.38 52.63 5.13
CA ASP A 102 59.67 53.91 5.23
C ASP A 102 59.13 54.31 3.86
N SER A 103 57.88 54.80 3.80
CA SER A 103 57.52 56.12 3.21
C SER A 103 56.00 56.34 3.09
N ALA A 104 55.57 57.48 3.65
CA ALA A 104 54.41 58.33 3.32
C ALA A 104 52.97 57.82 3.57
N GLU A 105 52.27 58.62 4.37
CA GLU A 105 50.86 58.52 4.76
C GLU A 105 49.89 58.70 3.59
N GLU A 106 49.04 57.70 3.35
CA GLU A 106 47.74 57.85 2.68
C GLU A 106 46.61 57.53 3.69
N PRO A 107 45.46 58.23 3.62
CA PRO A 107 44.38 58.07 4.59
C PRO A 107 43.73 56.68 4.48
N PRO A 108 43.19 56.11 5.58
CA PRO A 108 42.70 54.75 5.58
C PRO A 108 41.42 54.65 4.72
N ALA A 109 41.55 54.04 3.54
CA ALA A 109 40.41 53.62 2.74
C ALA A 109 39.53 52.68 3.58
N LYS A 110 38.23 52.98 3.65
CA LYS A 110 37.21 52.13 4.29
C LYS A 110 37.31 50.73 3.68
N ARG A 111 37.84 49.76 4.43
CA ARG A 111 37.85 48.35 4.03
C ARG A 111 36.39 47.89 3.88
N HIS A 112 35.93 47.72 2.65
CA HIS A 112 34.75 46.92 2.37
C HIS A 112 35.01 45.54 2.99
N LYS A 113 34.10 45.11 3.85
CA LYS A 113 34.11 43.74 4.37
C LYS A 113 33.67 42.87 3.20
N ASP A 114 34.62 42.40 2.41
CA ASP A 114 34.34 41.54 1.27
C ASP A 114 33.69 40.26 1.81
N GLU A 115 32.38 40.14 1.65
CA GLU A 115 31.65 38.89 1.89
C GLU A 115 32.10 37.88 0.83
N ALA A 116 33.10 37.08 1.19
CA ALA A 116 33.62 36.02 0.33
C ALA A 116 32.61 34.87 0.28
N VAL A 117 32.28 34.44 -0.94
CA VAL A 117 31.43 33.27 -1.19
C VAL A 117 32.36 32.09 -1.50
N GLU A 118 32.30 31.06 -0.65
CA GLU A 118 33.10 29.84 -0.83
C GLU A 118 32.25 28.77 -1.53
N ILE A 119 32.80 28.13 -2.56
CA ILE A 119 32.14 26.98 -3.20
C ILE A 119 32.51 25.72 -2.42
N GLU A 120 31.53 25.13 -1.75
CA GLU A 120 31.71 23.92 -0.96
C GLU A 120 31.71 22.66 -1.83
N THR A 121 30.81 22.61 -2.82
CA THR A 121 30.74 21.49 -3.77
C THR A 121 30.06 21.91 -5.07
N VAL A 122 30.34 21.16 -6.13
CA VAL A 122 29.67 21.27 -7.43
C VAL A 122 28.84 20.00 -7.65
N LEU A 123 27.55 20.19 -7.87
CA LEU A 123 26.58 19.12 -8.07
C LEU A 123 26.16 19.05 -9.54
N HIS A 124 26.14 17.83 -10.07
CA HIS A 124 25.74 17.53 -11.45
C HIS A 124 24.49 16.64 -11.51
N GLU A 125 23.89 16.34 -10.37
CA GLU A 125 22.71 15.49 -10.28
C GLU A 125 21.67 16.13 -9.33
N THR A 126 20.41 15.98 -9.68
CA THR A 126 19.28 16.30 -8.82
C THR A 126 18.42 15.06 -8.66
N LEU A 127 18.11 14.70 -7.42
CA LEU A 127 17.16 13.65 -7.11
C LEU A 127 15.75 14.21 -7.22
N GLU A 128 14.95 13.66 -8.11
CA GLU A 128 13.53 13.95 -8.24
C GLU A 128 12.69 12.96 -7.45
N VAL A 129 11.63 13.47 -6.82
CA VAL A 129 10.69 12.69 -6.01
C VAL A 129 9.34 12.62 -6.73
N VAL A 130 8.87 11.41 -7.03
CA VAL A 130 7.60 11.20 -7.75
C VAL A 130 6.69 10.25 -6.95
N PRO A 131 5.42 10.63 -6.68
CA PRO A 131 4.46 9.74 -6.02
C PRO A 131 4.39 8.39 -6.75
N THR A 132 4.49 7.30 -6.01
CA THR A 132 4.47 5.95 -6.57
C THR A 132 3.60 5.02 -5.73
N VAL A 133 3.15 3.93 -6.36
CA VAL A 133 2.53 2.81 -5.64
C VAL A 133 3.62 2.10 -4.84
N ALA A 134 3.35 1.82 -3.56
CA ALA A 134 4.23 1.01 -2.71
C ALA A 134 4.45 -0.39 -3.26
N ARG A 135 5.70 -0.85 -3.23
CA ARG A 135 6.08 -2.19 -3.72
C ARG A 135 6.13 -3.17 -2.56
N LEU A 136 5.04 -3.91 -2.38
CA LEU A 136 4.84 -4.83 -1.24
C LEU A 136 4.85 -6.31 -1.65
N GLU A 137 5.37 -6.64 -2.82
CA GLU A 137 5.40 -8.02 -3.37
C GLU A 137 6.13 -9.01 -2.45
N ARG A 138 7.15 -8.52 -1.72
CA ARG A 138 7.93 -9.31 -0.77
C ARG A 138 7.23 -9.54 0.58
N LEU A 139 6.13 -8.85 0.86
CA LEU A 139 5.46 -8.94 2.16
C LEU A 139 4.98 -10.38 2.44
N GLU A 140 4.33 -11.01 1.46
CA GLU A 140 3.85 -12.39 1.59
C GLU A 140 5.00 -13.39 1.72
N THR A 141 6.13 -13.15 1.06
CA THR A 141 7.30 -14.04 1.15
C THR A 141 8.03 -13.89 2.47
N LEU A 142 8.09 -12.69 3.04
CA LEU A 142 8.67 -12.42 4.36
C LEU A 142 7.87 -13.05 5.50
N LEU A 143 6.54 -13.07 5.40
CA LEU A 143 5.65 -13.60 6.43
C LEU A 143 5.35 -15.10 6.28
N ARG A 144 5.78 -15.72 5.18
CA ARG A 144 5.55 -17.15 4.93
C ARG A 144 6.18 -18.01 6.03
N GLY A 145 5.42 -18.97 6.56
CA GLY A 145 5.89 -19.85 7.62
C GLY A 145 5.78 -19.26 9.03
N THR A 146 5.23 -18.05 9.17
CA THR A 146 4.96 -17.41 10.47
C THR A 146 3.47 -17.36 10.79
N GLU A 147 2.66 -18.22 10.15
CA GLU A 147 1.22 -18.23 10.31
C GLU A 147 0.80 -18.59 11.74
N PHE A 148 -0.32 -18.03 12.22
CA PHE A 148 -0.91 -18.41 13.49
C PHE A 148 -1.75 -19.69 13.32
N LEU A 149 -1.43 -20.74 14.08
CA LEU A 149 -2.10 -22.05 13.97
C LEU A 149 -3.02 -22.37 15.15
N GLY A 150 -3.25 -21.41 16.05
CA GLY A 150 -3.97 -21.59 17.31
C GLY A 150 -3.02 -21.79 18.49
N ASP A 151 -3.48 -21.43 19.69
CA ASP A 151 -2.64 -21.37 20.90
C ASP A 151 -1.97 -22.71 21.25
N ASP A 152 -2.69 -23.83 21.06
CA ASP A 152 -2.18 -25.17 21.32
C ASP A 152 -1.05 -25.58 20.36
N ALA A 153 -1.12 -25.14 19.10
CA ALA A 153 -0.11 -25.45 18.09
C ALA A 153 1.17 -24.63 18.27
N GLU A 154 1.07 -23.41 18.80
CA GLU A 154 2.21 -22.53 19.09
C GLU A 154 3.12 -23.08 20.19
N ALA A 155 2.55 -23.76 21.20
CA ALA A 155 3.31 -24.33 22.31
C ALA A 155 4.33 -25.41 21.85
N VAL A 156 4.16 -25.96 20.64
CA VAL A 156 4.96 -27.05 20.07
C VAL A 156 5.91 -26.54 18.97
N ALA A 157 5.72 -25.31 18.50
CA ALA A 157 6.48 -24.76 17.38
C ALA A 157 7.94 -24.46 17.78
N GLY A 158 8.89 -24.97 17.00
CA GLY A 158 10.33 -24.68 17.16
C GLY A 158 10.67 -23.21 16.91
N SER A 159 11.95 -22.87 17.00
CA SER A 159 12.47 -21.50 16.89
C SER A 159 12.31 -20.89 15.48
N VAL A 160 11.09 -20.48 15.13
CA VAL A 160 10.81 -19.63 13.96
C VAL A 160 11.10 -18.18 14.34
N GLN A 161 11.82 -17.45 13.48
CA GLN A 161 11.99 -16.01 13.68
C GLN A 161 10.73 -15.28 13.23
N PHE A 162 9.95 -14.82 14.19
CA PHE A 162 8.81 -13.97 13.92
C PHE A 162 9.25 -12.52 13.65
N LEU A 163 8.52 -11.85 12.77
CA LEU A 163 8.81 -10.48 12.38
C LEU A 163 7.92 -9.50 13.14
N THR A 164 8.51 -8.39 13.57
CA THR A 164 7.78 -7.23 14.10
C THR A 164 7.39 -6.28 12.97
N PHE A 165 6.57 -5.27 13.29
CA PHE A 165 6.28 -4.20 12.33
C PHE A 165 7.55 -3.42 11.94
N ASP A 166 8.46 -3.19 12.88
CA ASP A 166 9.71 -2.47 12.62
C ASP A 166 10.66 -3.27 11.71
N ASP A 167 10.64 -4.60 11.82
CA ASP A 167 11.36 -5.47 10.87
C ASP A 167 10.84 -5.30 9.44
N LEU A 168 9.53 -5.19 9.24
CA LEU A 168 8.97 -4.93 7.92
C LEU A 168 9.28 -3.52 7.43
N ARG A 169 9.19 -2.53 8.33
CA ARG A 169 9.51 -1.11 8.05
C ARG A 169 10.93 -0.95 7.50
N SER A 170 11.90 -1.70 8.03
CA SER A 170 13.30 -1.63 7.57
C SER A 170 13.55 -2.36 6.24
N ARG A 171 12.70 -3.32 5.86
CA ARG A 171 12.92 -4.20 4.70
C ARG A 171 12.09 -3.81 3.47
N LEU A 172 10.97 -3.13 3.65
CA LEU A 172 10.02 -2.83 2.58
C LEU A 172 10.12 -1.36 2.12
N PRO A 173 10.15 -1.10 0.80
CA PRO A 173 10.11 0.25 0.25
C PRO A 173 8.68 0.80 0.24
N ALA A 174 8.11 1.05 1.43
CA ALA A 174 6.74 1.52 1.61
C ALA A 174 6.55 2.36 2.88
N SER A 175 5.52 3.22 2.89
CA SER A 175 5.11 3.96 4.09
C SER A 175 4.42 3.05 5.10
N ASP A 176 4.37 3.50 6.36
CA ASP A 176 3.74 2.74 7.44
C ASP A 176 2.26 2.47 7.17
N ALA A 177 1.51 3.46 6.69
CA ALA A 177 0.09 3.27 6.38
C ALA A 177 -0.12 2.25 5.26
N GLU A 178 0.74 2.26 4.22
CA GLU A 178 0.66 1.30 3.12
C GLU A 178 1.00 -0.14 3.58
N ILE A 179 2.01 -0.30 4.45
CA ILE A 179 2.34 -1.60 5.06
C ILE A 179 1.16 -2.08 5.91
N ARG A 180 0.62 -1.24 6.80
CA ARG A 180 -0.54 -1.60 7.65
C ARG A 180 -1.76 -1.99 6.82
N THR A 181 -2.04 -1.24 5.76
CA THR A 181 -3.15 -1.54 4.83
C THR A 181 -2.94 -2.91 4.17
N ALA A 182 -1.72 -3.24 3.77
CA ALA A 182 -1.41 -4.54 3.20
C ALA A 182 -1.49 -5.69 4.22
N LEU A 183 -1.07 -5.46 5.47
CA LEU A 183 -1.22 -6.43 6.56
C LEU A 183 -2.69 -6.76 6.83
N VAL A 184 -3.57 -5.74 6.87
CA VAL A 184 -5.03 -5.93 6.99
C VAL A 184 -5.59 -6.73 5.81
N ARG A 185 -5.13 -6.43 4.59
CA ARG A 185 -5.55 -7.18 3.39
C ARG A 185 -5.12 -8.65 3.42
N LEU A 186 -3.95 -8.94 3.99
CA LEU A 186 -3.41 -10.29 4.16
C LEU A 186 -3.94 -10.98 5.43
N ARG A 187 -4.85 -10.36 6.17
CA ARG A 187 -5.41 -10.86 7.43
C ARG A 187 -4.32 -11.22 8.44
N VAL A 188 -3.36 -10.32 8.60
CA VAL A 188 -2.25 -10.46 9.55
C VAL A 188 -2.64 -9.82 10.88
N VAL A 189 -2.54 -10.59 11.95
CA VAL A 189 -2.75 -10.14 13.33
C VAL A 189 -1.41 -9.93 14.02
N THR A 190 -1.42 -9.23 15.15
CA THR A 190 -0.26 -9.06 16.04
C THR A 190 -0.48 -9.90 17.29
N LYS A 191 0.39 -10.87 17.54
CA LYS A 191 0.40 -11.72 18.72
C LYS A 191 1.74 -11.55 19.42
N ASP A 192 1.72 -11.15 20.69
CA ASP A 192 2.93 -10.94 21.51
C ASP A 192 3.98 -10.01 20.86
N GLY A 193 3.52 -8.98 20.15
CA GLY A 193 4.37 -8.01 19.43
C GLY A 193 4.84 -8.48 18.04
N PHE A 194 4.51 -9.69 17.64
CA PHE A 194 4.90 -10.29 16.37
C PHE A 194 3.74 -10.37 15.38
N LEU A 195 4.07 -10.21 14.10
CA LEU A 195 3.11 -10.29 13.00
C LEU A 195 2.86 -11.74 12.60
N ARG A 196 1.60 -12.15 12.62
CA ARG A 196 1.16 -13.52 12.35
C ARG A 196 0.05 -13.54 11.29
N PRO A 197 0.29 -14.04 10.07
CA PRO A 197 -0.79 -14.24 9.10
C PRO A 197 -1.79 -15.28 9.58
N LEU A 198 -3.09 -15.03 9.37
CA LEU A 198 -4.13 -16.03 9.62
C LEU A 198 -4.28 -16.95 8.40
N PRO A 199 -4.07 -18.27 8.53
CA PRO A 199 -4.31 -19.21 7.44
C PRO A 199 -5.77 -19.18 6.97
N PRO A 200 -6.05 -19.39 5.67
CA PRO A 200 -7.42 -19.51 5.18
C PRO A 200 -8.24 -20.58 5.91
N ALA A 201 -7.62 -21.71 6.27
CA ALA A 201 -8.28 -22.77 7.02
C ALA A 201 -8.81 -22.30 8.40
N TYR A 202 -8.08 -21.40 9.04
CA TYR A 202 -8.45 -20.81 10.33
C TYR A 202 -9.58 -19.80 10.15
N LEU A 203 -9.48 -18.89 9.18
CA LEU A 203 -10.55 -17.95 8.83
C LEU A 203 -11.87 -18.68 8.47
N ARG A 204 -11.79 -19.87 7.85
CA ARG A 204 -12.96 -20.70 7.54
C ARG A 204 -13.75 -21.13 8.79
N GLN A 205 -13.10 -21.22 9.95
CA GLN A 205 -13.73 -21.53 11.23
C GLN A 205 -14.28 -20.27 11.90
N LEU A 206 -13.50 -19.19 11.90
CA LEU A 206 -13.86 -17.93 12.56
C LEU A 206 -15.02 -17.20 11.87
N LEU A 207 -14.99 -17.08 10.54
CA LEU A 207 -15.96 -16.26 9.80
C LEU A 207 -17.41 -16.76 9.97
N PRO A 208 -17.72 -18.07 9.88
CA PRO A 208 -19.07 -18.58 10.17
C PRO A 208 -19.51 -18.34 11.62
N ALA A 209 -18.60 -18.44 12.59
CA ALA A 209 -18.92 -18.16 13.99
C ALA A 209 -19.39 -16.70 14.15
N VAL A 210 -18.64 -15.74 13.61
CA VAL A 210 -19.03 -14.32 13.58
C VAL A 210 -20.37 -14.14 12.87
N LEU A 211 -20.53 -14.68 11.66
CA LEU A 211 -21.78 -14.56 10.89
C LEU A 211 -23.00 -15.11 11.64
N SER A 212 -22.84 -16.18 12.43
CA SER A 212 -23.93 -16.79 13.18
C SER A 212 -24.44 -15.93 14.35
N THR A 213 -23.59 -15.05 14.89
CA THR A 213 -23.97 -14.10 15.95
C THR A 213 -24.64 -12.83 15.43
N LEU A 214 -24.44 -12.51 14.14
CA LEU A 214 -24.94 -11.28 13.57
C LEU A 214 -26.47 -11.33 13.41
N PRO A 215 -27.20 -10.29 13.85
CA PRO A 215 -28.64 -10.21 13.62
C PRO A 215 -28.93 -10.08 12.13
N LEU A 216 -29.89 -10.87 11.64
CA LEU A 216 -30.31 -10.81 10.25
C LEU A 216 -31.09 -9.52 9.97
N PRO A 217 -30.72 -8.75 8.94
CA PRO A 217 -31.53 -7.63 8.46
C PRO A 217 -32.94 -8.08 8.10
N ALA A 218 -33.94 -7.21 8.30
CA ALA A 218 -35.35 -7.54 8.10
C ALA A 218 -35.69 -8.09 6.69
N HIS A 219 -34.97 -7.64 5.65
CA HIS A 219 -35.18 -8.12 4.29
C HIS A 219 -34.67 -9.55 4.04
N LEU A 220 -33.72 -10.03 4.84
CA LEU A 220 -33.24 -11.41 4.84
C LEU A 220 -34.05 -12.27 5.80
N ALA A 221 -34.42 -11.74 6.96
CA ALA A 221 -35.23 -12.44 7.96
C ALA A 221 -36.67 -12.72 7.48
N HIS A 222 -37.24 -11.84 6.66
CA HIS A 222 -38.62 -11.95 6.17
C HIS A 222 -38.71 -11.74 4.63
N PRO A 223 -38.32 -12.75 3.83
CA PRO A 223 -38.29 -12.63 2.37
C PRO A 223 -39.68 -12.34 1.76
N ASP A 224 -40.76 -12.82 2.39
CA ASP A 224 -42.14 -12.64 1.90
C ASP A 224 -42.72 -11.25 2.15
N ALA A 225 -42.25 -10.54 3.19
CA ALA A 225 -42.70 -9.17 3.49
C ALA A 225 -42.13 -8.15 2.49
N ALA A 226 -40.90 -8.37 2.00
CA ALA A 226 -40.25 -7.55 0.99
C ALA A 226 -40.96 -7.63 -0.38
N ARG A 227 -41.57 -8.78 -0.70
CA ARG A 227 -42.26 -9.02 -1.97
C ARG A 227 -43.56 -8.20 -2.12
N LYS A 228 -44.23 -7.85 -1.02
CA LYS A 228 -45.47 -7.04 -1.02
C LYS A 228 -45.26 -5.53 -1.27
N LYS A 229 -44.02 -5.03 -1.18
CA LYS A 229 -43.69 -3.61 -1.43
C LYS A 229 -43.15 -3.33 -2.85
N LYS A 230 -43.07 -4.33 -3.73
CA LYS A 230 -42.53 -4.17 -5.09
C LYS A 230 -43.60 -3.64 -6.06
N GLY A 231 -44.14 -2.47 -5.75
CA GLY A 231 -45.13 -1.74 -6.55
C GLY A 231 -44.62 -0.40 -7.05
N THR A 232 -43.33 -0.27 -7.39
CA THR A 232 -42.74 0.78 -8.25
C THR A 232 -41.24 0.49 -8.35
N ALA A 233 -40.83 -0.32 -9.33
CA ALA A 233 -39.42 -0.58 -9.59
C ALA A 233 -38.90 0.45 -10.60
N ASP A 234 -37.99 1.30 -10.13
CA ASP A 234 -37.08 2.09 -10.94
C ASP A 234 -36.25 1.14 -11.83
N LYS A 235 -36.46 1.21 -13.14
CA LYS A 235 -35.73 0.45 -14.14
C LYS A 235 -34.50 1.27 -14.52
N GLY A 236 -33.32 0.93 -13.99
CA GLY A 236 -32.12 1.56 -14.56
C GLY A 236 -30.77 1.46 -13.86
N LYS A 237 -30.56 0.62 -12.84
CA LYS A 237 -29.19 0.30 -12.37
C LYS A 237 -29.12 -1.17 -11.96
N GLY A 238 -28.07 -1.87 -12.40
CA GLY A 238 -27.77 -3.24 -11.97
C GLY A 238 -27.60 -3.32 -10.45
N PRO A 239 -27.55 -4.53 -9.87
CA PRO A 239 -27.39 -4.70 -8.44
C PRO A 239 -26.02 -4.17 -8.01
N GLU A 240 -26.00 -2.93 -7.52
CA GLU A 240 -24.83 -2.39 -6.84
C GLU A 240 -24.74 -3.13 -5.50
N ILE A 241 -23.69 -3.91 -5.32
CA ILE A 241 -23.42 -4.63 -4.07
C ILE A 241 -23.15 -3.59 -3.00
N ARG A 242 -24.14 -3.33 -2.14
CA ARG A 242 -24.00 -2.38 -1.03
C ARG A 242 -23.47 -3.11 0.20
N ALA A 243 -22.52 -2.47 0.88
CA ALA A 243 -22.04 -2.93 2.19
C ALA A 243 -23.22 -3.07 3.15
N LEU A 244 -23.24 -4.17 3.91
CA LEU A 244 -24.32 -4.49 4.84
C LEU A 244 -23.77 -4.36 6.25
N ALA A 245 -23.80 -3.14 6.78
CA ALA A 245 -23.40 -2.87 8.15
C ALA A 245 -24.43 -3.44 9.14
N VAL A 246 -23.98 -4.28 10.06
CA VAL A 246 -24.77 -4.92 11.10
C VAL A 246 -24.11 -4.69 12.45
N GLU A 247 -24.90 -4.32 13.45
CA GLU A 247 -24.42 -4.14 14.81
C GLU A 247 -24.59 -5.41 15.64
N ALA A 248 -23.57 -5.76 16.43
CA ALA A 248 -23.61 -6.84 17.41
C ALA A 248 -22.84 -6.46 18.69
N ASP A 249 -23.16 -7.10 19.82
CA ASP A 249 -22.47 -6.91 21.10
C ASP A 249 -21.08 -7.53 21.06
N GLU A 250 -20.08 -6.85 21.63
CA GLU A 250 -18.70 -7.38 21.67
C GLU A 250 -18.62 -8.70 22.43
N GLN A 251 -19.36 -8.86 23.53
CA GLN A 251 -19.28 -10.09 24.32
C GLN A 251 -19.81 -11.29 23.55
N ASP A 252 -20.98 -11.15 22.90
CA ASP A 252 -21.57 -12.24 22.10
C ASP A 252 -20.64 -12.66 20.94
N LEU A 253 -19.93 -11.69 20.33
CA LEU A 253 -18.94 -11.94 19.28
C LEU A 253 -17.70 -12.65 19.79
N ILE A 254 -17.15 -12.21 20.94
CA ILE A 254 -15.98 -12.83 21.57
C ILE A 254 -16.32 -14.25 22.02
N ASP A 255 -17.47 -14.47 22.66
CA ASP A 255 -17.91 -15.79 23.12
C ASP A 255 -18.03 -16.78 21.95
N ALA A 256 -18.54 -16.34 20.80
CA ALA A 256 -18.63 -17.17 19.60
C ALA A 256 -17.27 -17.49 18.97
N LEU A 257 -16.32 -16.55 19.05
CA LEU A 257 -14.94 -16.76 18.59
C LEU A 257 -14.15 -17.67 19.54
N ASP A 258 -14.34 -17.54 20.85
CA ASP A 258 -13.77 -18.41 21.87
C ASP A 258 -14.25 -19.86 21.72
N ALA A 259 -15.54 -20.05 21.39
CA ALA A 259 -16.13 -21.37 21.12
C ALA A 259 -15.50 -22.09 19.91
N VAL A 260 -14.79 -21.39 19.04
CA VAL A 260 -14.02 -21.97 17.91
C VAL A 260 -12.51 -21.83 18.10
N GLU A 261 -12.06 -21.61 19.35
CA GLU A 261 -10.65 -21.52 19.73
C GLU A 261 -9.90 -20.46 18.91
N CYS A 262 -10.50 -19.26 18.77
CA CYS A 262 -9.90 -18.13 18.06
C CYS A 262 -8.57 -17.66 18.68
N GLY A 263 -8.24 -18.07 19.90
CA GLY A 263 -7.12 -17.56 20.68
C GLY A 263 -7.61 -16.54 21.70
N ASP A 264 -6.74 -15.61 22.09
CA ASP A 264 -7.08 -14.59 23.09
C ASP A 264 -8.10 -13.53 22.59
N GLU A 265 -8.70 -12.80 23.53
CA GLU A 265 -9.67 -11.75 23.23
C GLU A 265 -9.09 -10.63 22.34
N ASP A 266 -7.79 -10.37 22.42
CA ASP A 266 -7.13 -9.34 21.62
C ASP A 266 -7.02 -9.76 20.15
N LEU A 267 -6.76 -11.04 19.89
CA LEU A 267 -6.78 -11.61 18.55
C LEU A 267 -8.21 -11.61 18.00
N ALA A 268 -9.21 -11.97 18.82
CA ALA A 268 -10.63 -11.87 18.45
C ALA A 268 -10.99 -10.44 18.03
N ARG A 269 -10.62 -9.42 18.81
CA ARG A 269 -10.83 -8.00 18.47
C ARG A 269 -10.13 -7.59 17.18
N GLN A 270 -8.91 -8.06 16.93
CA GLN A 270 -8.19 -7.78 15.69
C GLN A 270 -8.90 -8.39 14.47
N VAL A 271 -9.40 -9.63 14.60
CA VAL A 271 -10.19 -10.30 13.55
C VAL A 271 -11.47 -9.51 13.25
N LEU A 272 -12.19 -9.04 14.28
CA LEU A 272 -13.37 -8.18 14.09
C LEU A 272 -13.01 -6.84 13.44
N GLY A 273 -11.87 -6.26 13.82
CA GLY A 273 -11.30 -5.03 13.25
C GLY A 273 -11.04 -5.06 11.74
N PHE A 274 -10.88 -6.26 11.17
CA PHE A 274 -10.73 -6.43 9.73
C PHE A 274 -12.00 -6.18 8.92
N PHE A 275 -13.16 -6.24 9.56
CA PHE A 275 -14.48 -6.21 8.91
C PHE A 275 -15.39 -5.10 9.42
N GLY A 276 -14.94 -4.31 10.39
CA GLY A 276 -15.78 -3.26 10.93
C GLY A 276 -15.10 -2.37 11.95
N THR A 277 -15.93 -1.59 12.61
CA THR A 277 -15.49 -0.57 13.57
C THR A 277 -16.09 -0.85 14.93
N ARG A 278 -15.28 -0.65 15.96
CA ARG A 278 -15.66 -0.82 17.36
C ARG A 278 -16.21 0.49 17.91
N ASP A 279 -17.37 0.43 18.53
CA ASP A 279 -17.98 1.54 19.26
C ASP A 279 -18.04 1.21 20.76
N ALA A 280 -17.22 1.92 21.53
CA ALA A 280 -17.14 1.82 22.99
C ALA A 280 -17.76 3.03 23.71
N SER A 281 -18.53 3.87 23.01
CA SER A 281 -19.13 5.08 23.60
C SER A 281 -20.32 4.80 24.53
N GLY A 282 -20.92 3.62 24.40
CA GLY A 282 -22.12 3.20 25.15
C GLY A 282 -21.82 2.41 26.43
N LYS A 283 -22.91 2.02 27.13
CA LYS A 283 -22.85 1.15 28.32
C LYS A 283 -22.34 -0.27 28.02
N ARG A 284 -22.54 -0.74 26.79
CA ARG A 284 -22.02 -2.00 26.26
C ARG A 284 -21.25 -1.69 24.99
N THR A 285 -20.10 -2.32 24.82
CA THR A 285 -19.29 -2.17 23.61
C THR A 285 -19.92 -2.94 22.46
N LYS A 286 -20.04 -2.29 21.32
CA LYS A 286 -20.64 -2.87 20.12
C LYS A 286 -19.70 -2.80 18.94
N TRP A 287 -19.94 -3.67 17.98
CA TRP A 287 -19.24 -3.69 16.70
C TRP A 287 -20.22 -3.43 15.57
N ALA A 288 -19.87 -2.50 14.69
CA ALA A 288 -20.53 -2.33 13.40
C ALA A 288 -19.71 -3.06 12.33
N LEU A 289 -20.15 -4.27 11.97
CA LEU A 289 -19.45 -5.16 11.03
C LEU A 289 -20.10 -5.13 9.65
N ASP A 290 -19.30 -5.17 8.58
CA ASP A 290 -19.79 -5.36 7.22
C ASP A 290 -19.98 -6.85 6.91
N ALA A 291 -21.22 -7.31 7.01
CA ALA A 291 -21.60 -8.68 6.70
C ALA A 291 -21.27 -9.05 5.24
N THR A 292 -21.36 -8.11 4.30
CA THR A 292 -21.01 -8.35 2.90
C THR A 292 -19.51 -8.62 2.75
N ALA A 293 -18.66 -7.91 3.50
CA ALA A 293 -17.21 -8.15 3.52
C ALA A 293 -16.85 -9.51 4.16
N LEU A 294 -17.51 -9.89 5.25
CA LEU A 294 -17.34 -11.21 5.89
C LEU A 294 -17.72 -12.35 4.92
N ILE A 295 -18.87 -12.23 4.24
CA ILE A 295 -19.36 -13.23 3.29
C ILE A 295 -18.43 -13.32 2.07
N LYS A 296 -17.95 -12.18 1.57
CA LYS A 296 -16.94 -12.14 0.51
C LYS A 296 -15.67 -12.87 0.92
N GLU A 297 -15.14 -12.57 2.11
CA GLU A 297 -13.93 -13.24 2.61
C GLU A 297 -14.13 -14.75 2.76
N LEU A 298 -15.27 -15.17 3.29
CA LEU A 298 -15.63 -16.59 3.39
C LEU A 298 -15.63 -17.27 2.01
N GLY A 299 -16.16 -16.60 0.99
CA GLY A 299 -16.13 -17.09 -0.39
C GLY A 299 -14.71 -17.22 -0.95
N ILE A 300 -13.82 -16.25 -0.65
CA ILE A 300 -12.40 -16.30 -1.02
C ILE A 300 -11.72 -17.50 -0.38
N VAL A 301 -11.91 -17.69 0.93
CA VAL A 301 -11.34 -18.79 1.70
C VAL A 301 -11.76 -20.15 1.15
N ILE A 302 -13.06 -20.34 0.88
CA ILE A 302 -13.58 -21.60 0.33
C ILE A 302 -13.02 -21.87 -1.07
N MET A 303 -12.89 -20.84 -1.91
CA MET A 303 -12.33 -21.00 -3.24
C MET A 303 -10.84 -21.34 -3.20
N ALA A 304 -10.09 -20.69 -2.31
CA ALA A 304 -8.67 -20.97 -2.10
C ALA A 304 -8.43 -22.39 -1.58
N GLU A 305 -9.33 -22.94 -0.75
CA GLU A 305 -9.25 -24.31 -0.24
C GLU A 305 -9.27 -25.37 -1.35
N GLY A 306 -10.07 -25.18 -2.40
CA GLY A 306 -10.08 -26.07 -3.56
C GLY A 306 -8.91 -25.83 -4.53
N GLY A 307 -7.99 -24.92 -4.20
CA GLY A 307 -6.78 -24.64 -4.95
C GLY A 307 -7.00 -23.85 -6.25
N PHE A 308 -5.94 -23.78 -7.05
CA PHE A 308 -5.91 -23.01 -8.31
C PHE A 308 -6.40 -23.80 -9.54
N GLY A 309 -6.90 -25.02 -9.32
CA GLY A 309 -7.50 -25.86 -10.35
C GLY A 309 -8.93 -25.46 -10.66
N GLN A 310 -9.53 -26.14 -11.65
CA GLN A 310 -10.97 -26.00 -11.91
C GLN A 310 -11.77 -26.71 -10.82
N GLN A 311 -12.80 -26.05 -10.33
CA GLN A 311 -13.69 -26.56 -9.29
C GLN A 311 -15.15 -26.47 -9.78
N PRO A 312 -16.01 -27.47 -9.50
CA PRO A 312 -17.43 -27.40 -9.82
C PRO A 312 -18.12 -26.25 -9.08
N LEU A 313 -18.87 -25.40 -9.80
CA LEU A 313 -19.50 -24.21 -9.20
C LEU A 313 -20.58 -24.54 -8.16
N ALA A 314 -21.45 -25.52 -8.45
CA ALA A 314 -22.59 -25.82 -7.56
C ALA A 314 -22.15 -26.28 -6.16
N PRO A 315 -21.28 -27.31 -6.00
CA PRO A 315 -20.76 -27.71 -4.69
C PRO A 315 -20.07 -26.57 -3.93
N LEU A 316 -19.32 -25.71 -4.63
CA LEU A 316 -18.66 -24.56 -4.03
C LEU A 316 -19.69 -23.55 -3.51
N SER A 317 -20.68 -23.19 -4.32
CA SER A 317 -21.77 -22.29 -3.94
C SER A 317 -22.58 -22.85 -2.77
N ASP A 318 -22.87 -24.15 -2.76
CA ASP A 318 -23.65 -24.80 -1.70
C ASP A 318 -22.88 -24.81 -0.38
N LYS A 319 -21.58 -25.12 -0.41
CA LYS A 319 -20.70 -25.02 0.76
C LYS A 319 -20.63 -23.58 1.28
N TRP A 320 -20.50 -22.60 0.39
CA TRP A 320 -20.46 -21.18 0.77
C TRP A 320 -21.75 -20.71 1.42
N LYS A 321 -22.91 -21.05 0.84
CA LYS A 321 -24.23 -20.72 1.39
C LYS A 321 -24.48 -21.41 2.74
N SER A 322 -24.09 -22.67 2.86
CA SER A 322 -24.22 -23.43 4.11
C SER A 322 -23.45 -22.76 5.25
N LEU A 323 -22.19 -22.37 5.00
CA LEU A 323 -21.35 -21.71 6.00
C LEU A 323 -21.76 -20.27 6.30
N ALA A 324 -22.41 -19.58 5.36
CA ALA A 324 -22.96 -18.24 5.59
C ALA A 324 -24.27 -18.24 6.40
N GLY A 325 -24.89 -19.42 6.61
CA GLY A 325 -26.10 -19.57 7.41
C GLY A 325 -27.25 -18.68 6.93
N GLY A 326 -27.79 -17.86 7.84
CA GLY A 326 -28.90 -16.94 7.53
C GLY A 326 -28.58 -15.89 6.46
N PHE A 327 -27.31 -15.66 6.15
CA PHE A 327 -26.86 -14.75 5.09
C PHE A 327 -26.70 -15.44 3.72
N ALA A 328 -27.05 -16.72 3.58
CA ALA A 328 -26.98 -17.45 2.31
C ALA A 328 -27.55 -16.72 1.06
N PRO A 329 -28.63 -15.91 1.14
CA PRO A 329 -29.12 -15.15 -0.03
C PRO A 329 -28.18 -14.08 -0.55
N VAL A 330 -27.20 -13.65 0.26
CA VAL A 330 -26.19 -12.64 -0.10
C VAL A 330 -24.99 -13.26 -0.82
N CYS A 331 -24.78 -14.59 -0.69
CA CYS A 331 -23.71 -15.31 -1.37
C CYS A 331 -23.92 -15.30 -2.90
N ASP A 332 -23.24 -14.38 -3.57
CA ASP A 332 -23.29 -14.17 -5.01
C ASP A 332 -21.89 -14.14 -5.61
N MET A 333 -21.70 -14.79 -6.77
CA MET A 333 -20.39 -14.85 -7.44
C MET A 333 -19.87 -13.46 -7.86
N GLY A 334 -20.73 -12.46 -8.01
CA GLY A 334 -20.36 -11.08 -8.24
C GLY A 334 -19.54 -10.47 -7.09
N LEU A 335 -19.68 -10.96 -5.85
CA LEU A 335 -18.82 -10.56 -4.72
C LEU A 335 -17.36 -10.97 -4.93
N LEU A 336 -17.15 -12.04 -5.69
CA LEU A 336 -15.84 -12.65 -5.96
C LEU A 336 -15.32 -12.26 -7.35
N ALA A 337 -15.96 -11.30 -8.01
CA ALA A 337 -15.52 -10.81 -9.33
C ALA A 337 -14.07 -10.28 -9.25
N GLY A 338 -13.26 -10.63 -10.25
CA GLY A 338 -11.83 -10.31 -10.28
C GLY A 338 -10.93 -11.24 -9.47
N LEU A 339 -11.49 -12.28 -8.83
CA LEU A 339 -10.73 -13.30 -8.09
C LEU A 339 -10.87 -14.70 -8.68
N HIS A 340 -11.68 -14.87 -9.73
CA HIS A 340 -11.95 -16.17 -10.32
C HIS A 340 -12.19 -16.10 -11.82
N LEU A 341 -11.92 -17.21 -12.51
CA LEU A 341 -12.35 -17.45 -13.87
C LEU A 341 -13.61 -18.30 -13.85
N PHE A 342 -14.64 -17.88 -14.57
CA PHE A 342 -15.87 -18.64 -14.74
C PHE A 342 -15.89 -19.31 -16.12
N ARG A 343 -16.13 -20.62 -16.17
CA ARG A 343 -16.37 -21.35 -17.41
C ARG A 343 -17.81 -21.83 -17.44
N PRO A 344 -18.62 -21.41 -18.44
CA PRO A 344 -20.01 -21.81 -18.55
C PRO A 344 -20.14 -23.29 -19.00
N ALA A 345 -21.39 -23.75 -19.09
CA ALA A 345 -21.85 -25.10 -19.45
C ALA A 345 -21.05 -25.81 -20.57
N PRO A 346 -20.99 -27.17 -20.59
CA PRO A 346 -21.94 -28.11 -19.97
C PRO A 346 -21.74 -28.38 -18.47
N LEU A 347 -20.53 -28.23 -17.95
CA LEU A 347 -20.25 -28.26 -16.50
C LEU A 347 -19.71 -26.89 -16.11
N SER A 348 -20.51 -26.11 -15.38
CA SER A 348 -20.07 -24.79 -14.94
C SER A 348 -18.98 -24.94 -13.89
N THR A 349 -17.77 -24.46 -14.20
CA THR A 349 -16.61 -24.51 -13.30
C THR A 349 -16.10 -23.12 -12.97
N VAL A 350 -15.50 -23.00 -11.80
CA VAL A 350 -14.78 -21.81 -11.36
C VAL A 350 -13.33 -22.16 -11.08
N GLN A 351 -12.42 -21.23 -11.31
CA GLN A 351 -11.01 -21.40 -11.02
C GLN A 351 -10.52 -20.18 -10.25
N TYR A 352 -9.95 -20.40 -9.06
CA TYR A 352 -9.39 -19.32 -8.26
C TYR A 352 -8.19 -18.68 -8.97
N LEU A 353 -8.23 -17.37 -9.14
CA LEU A 353 -7.17 -16.58 -9.77
C LEU A 353 -7.10 -15.20 -9.08
N PRO A 354 -6.44 -15.07 -7.94
CA PRO A 354 -6.22 -13.76 -7.33
C PRO A 354 -5.19 -12.96 -8.17
N PRO A 355 -5.33 -11.62 -8.31
CA PRO A 355 -4.39 -10.79 -9.06
C PRO A 355 -2.92 -10.93 -8.62
N ALA A 356 -2.68 -11.24 -7.34
CA ALA A 356 -1.33 -11.51 -6.80
C ALA A 356 -0.62 -12.72 -7.44
N ARG A 357 -1.36 -13.60 -8.13
CA ARG A 357 -0.78 -14.74 -8.88
C ARG A 357 -0.36 -14.38 -10.30
N LEU A 358 -0.72 -13.20 -10.77
CA LEU A 358 -0.35 -12.70 -12.09
C LEU A 358 0.92 -11.86 -11.99
N SER A 359 1.73 -11.88 -13.05
CA SER A 359 2.97 -11.09 -13.10
C SER A 359 2.68 -9.59 -12.86
N PRO A 360 3.49 -8.86 -12.08
CA PRO A 360 3.36 -7.40 -11.97
C PRO A 360 3.80 -6.67 -13.24
N ASP A 361 4.55 -7.33 -14.13
CA ASP A 361 4.89 -6.79 -15.44
C ASP A 361 3.66 -6.82 -16.38
N PRO A 362 3.24 -5.67 -16.96
CA PRO A 362 2.06 -5.63 -17.82
C PRO A 362 2.13 -6.59 -19.01
N ALA A 363 3.25 -6.64 -19.74
CA ALA A 363 3.34 -7.45 -20.95
C ALA A 363 3.18 -8.95 -20.63
N THR A 364 3.88 -9.41 -19.61
CA THR A 364 3.80 -10.79 -19.11
C THR A 364 2.40 -11.11 -18.59
N ARG A 365 1.77 -10.21 -17.81
CA ARG A 365 0.40 -10.40 -17.32
C ARG A 365 -0.63 -10.55 -18.45
N PHE A 366 -0.59 -9.68 -19.45
CA PHE A 366 -1.50 -9.80 -20.59
C PHE A 366 -1.30 -11.13 -21.33
N ALA A 367 -0.06 -11.58 -21.49
CA ALA A 367 0.24 -12.89 -22.10
C ALA A 367 -0.32 -14.05 -21.26
N GLU A 368 -0.16 -14.02 -19.93
CA GLU A 368 -0.72 -15.01 -19.00
C GLU A 368 -2.26 -15.06 -19.11
N LEU A 369 -2.92 -13.90 -19.05
CA LEU A 369 -4.39 -13.81 -19.14
C LEU A 369 -4.93 -14.33 -20.47
N PHE A 370 -4.27 -14.00 -21.60
CA PHE A 370 -4.68 -14.51 -22.91
C PHE A 370 -4.38 -16.01 -23.11
N THR A 371 -3.38 -16.54 -22.39
CA THR A 371 -3.11 -17.98 -22.35
C THR A 371 -4.21 -18.72 -21.58
N LEU A 372 -4.69 -18.15 -20.46
CA LEU A 372 -5.79 -18.72 -19.67
C LEU A 372 -7.13 -18.67 -20.41
N GLN A 373 -7.40 -17.58 -21.12
CA GLN A 373 -8.60 -17.38 -21.90
C GLN A 373 -8.28 -16.51 -23.14
N PRO A 374 -8.41 -17.02 -24.38
CA PRO A 374 -8.01 -16.27 -25.58
C PRO A 374 -8.88 -15.02 -25.86
N ARG A 375 -10.12 -15.02 -25.36
CA ARG A 375 -11.12 -14.00 -25.63
C ARG A 375 -11.86 -13.65 -24.35
N TRP A 376 -11.76 -12.40 -23.94
CA TRP A 376 -12.31 -11.89 -22.68
C TRP A 376 -13.43 -10.88 -22.88
N LEU A 377 -14.34 -10.77 -21.92
CA LEU A 377 -15.20 -9.60 -21.80
C LEU A 377 -14.40 -8.43 -21.22
N GLU A 378 -14.63 -7.22 -21.74
CA GLU A 378 -14.00 -5.98 -21.25
C GLU A 378 -14.21 -5.82 -19.73
N THR A 379 -15.44 -6.06 -19.26
CA THR A 379 -15.82 -5.93 -17.85
C THR A 379 -15.12 -6.96 -16.95
N GLU A 380 -14.77 -8.13 -17.47
CA GLU A 380 -14.12 -9.19 -16.68
C GLU A 380 -12.61 -8.98 -16.63
N MET A 381 -11.96 -8.81 -17.78
CA MET A 381 -10.50 -8.68 -17.84
C MET A 381 -10.02 -7.40 -17.15
N SER A 382 -10.82 -6.33 -17.17
CA SER A 382 -10.49 -5.08 -16.47
C SER A 382 -10.18 -5.30 -14.98
N LEU A 383 -10.90 -6.22 -14.32
CA LEU A 383 -10.73 -6.51 -12.90
C LEU A 383 -9.36 -7.14 -12.55
N PHE A 384 -8.68 -7.73 -13.53
CA PHE A 384 -7.36 -8.35 -13.36
C PHE A 384 -6.19 -7.43 -13.73
N VAL A 385 -6.48 -6.24 -14.27
CA VAL A 385 -5.46 -5.27 -14.72
C VAL A 385 -5.61 -3.90 -14.04
N ASP A 386 -6.68 -3.67 -13.27
CA ASP A 386 -6.90 -2.41 -12.56
C ASP A 386 -5.77 -2.08 -11.56
N ASP A 387 -5.24 -3.11 -10.89
CA ASP A 387 -4.15 -3.00 -9.92
C ASP A 387 -2.82 -2.55 -10.55
N LEU A 388 -2.54 -2.90 -11.81
CA LEU A 388 -1.35 -2.43 -12.55
C LEU A 388 -1.29 -0.89 -12.69
N THR A 389 -2.43 -0.23 -12.52
CA THR A 389 -2.56 1.22 -12.72
C THR A 389 -3.02 1.96 -11.48
N GLY A 390 -3.09 1.27 -10.33
CA GLY A 390 -3.64 1.82 -9.09
C GLY A 390 -5.10 2.25 -9.22
N GLY A 391 -5.88 1.60 -10.10
CA GLY A 391 -7.27 1.92 -10.36
C GLY A 391 -7.51 3.14 -11.27
N ASP A 392 -6.45 3.75 -11.84
CA ASP A 392 -6.60 4.87 -12.76
C ASP A 392 -7.11 4.40 -14.14
N LYS A 393 -8.41 4.62 -14.37
CA LYS A 393 -9.09 4.28 -15.61
C LYS A 393 -8.38 4.80 -16.87
N LYS A 394 -7.83 6.02 -16.85
CA LYS A 394 -7.16 6.58 -18.05
C LYS A 394 -5.86 5.86 -18.34
N LYS A 395 -5.06 5.61 -17.30
CA LYS A 395 -3.80 4.84 -17.43
C LYS A 395 -4.08 3.42 -17.87
N ARG A 396 -5.11 2.79 -17.33
CA ARG A 396 -5.56 1.45 -17.72
C ARG A 396 -5.97 1.42 -19.18
N ASP A 397 -6.81 2.34 -19.62
CA ASP A 397 -7.28 2.35 -21.01
C ASP A 397 -6.10 2.56 -21.99
N ALA A 398 -5.10 3.38 -21.62
CA ALA A 398 -3.86 3.55 -22.37
C ALA A 398 -2.99 2.28 -22.38
N LEU A 399 -2.93 1.54 -21.27
CA LEU A 399 -2.21 0.28 -21.16
C LEU A 399 -2.87 -0.82 -22.01
N VAL A 400 -4.19 -0.96 -21.89
CA VAL A 400 -5.02 -1.90 -22.66
C VAL A 400 -4.85 -1.66 -24.15
N LEU A 401 -4.82 -0.41 -24.61
CA LEU A 401 -4.63 -0.08 -26.03
C LEU A 401 -3.33 -0.65 -26.62
N LYS A 402 -2.28 -0.81 -25.80
CA LYS A 402 -1.00 -1.38 -26.23
C LYS A 402 -1.13 -2.88 -26.49
N PHE A 403 -1.72 -3.63 -25.56
CA PHE A 403 -1.67 -5.10 -25.57
C PHE A 403 -2.93 -5.78 -26.13
N VAL A 404 -4.04 -5.05 -26.23
CA VAL A 404 -5.37 -5.60 -26.52
C VAL A 404 -5.92 -5.07 -27.84
N ARG A 405 -6.54 -5.95 -28.62
CA ARG A 405 -7.45 -5.61 -29.71
C ARG A 405 -8.90 -5.68 -29.20
N LYS A 406 -9.63 -4.57 -29.33
CA LYS A 406 -11.07 -4.52 -28.99
C LYS A 406 -11.90 -5.03 -30.18
N VAL A 407 -12.77 -6.00 -29.92
CA VAL A 407 -13.72 -6.55 -30.89
C VAL A 407 -15.12 -6.29 -30.36
N LYS A 408 -15.89 -5.46 -31.06
CA LYS A 408 -17.28 -5.18 -30.69
C LYS A 408 -18.20 -6.17 -31.40
N GLU A 409 -18.94 -6.95 -30.63
CA GLU A 409 -19.99 -7.82 -31.14
C GLU A 409 -21.32 -7.46 -30.47
N LYS A 410 -22.28 -6.98 -31.28
CA LYS A 410 -23.55 -6.44 -30.79
C LYS A 410 -23.29 -5.31 -29.76
N ASP A 411 -23.73 -5.50 -28.52
CA ASP A 411 -23.62 -4.54 -27.41
C ASP A 411 -22.52 -4.92 -26.39
N VAL A 412 -21.67 -5.89 -26.74
CA VAL A 412 -20.63 -6.41 -25.87
C VAL A 412 -19.26 -6.19 -26.50
N THR A 413 -18.32 -5.64 -25.72
CA THR A 413 -16.94 -5.46 -26.17
C THR A 413 -16.08 -6.60 -25.63
N PHE A 414 -15.45 -7.31 -26.54
CA PHE A 414 -14.49 -8.36 -26.26
C PHE A 414 -13.07 -7.87 -26.45
N TRP A 415 -12.17 -8.39 -25.61
CA TRP A 415 -10.74 -8.14 -25.65
C TRP A 415 -10.03 -9.41 -26.10
N THR A 416 -9.24 -9.29 -27.17
CA THR A 416 -8.37 -10.35 -27.68
C THR A 416 -6.95 -9.84 -27.72
N ALA A 417 -5.96 -10.74 -27.70
CA ALA A 417 -4.58 -10.33 -27.79
C ALA A 417 -4.30 -9.57 -29.10
N ARG A 418 -3.46 -8.55 -29.01
CA ARG A 418 -2.83 -7.94 -30.19
C ARG A 418 -1.62 -8.81 -30.54
N ASN A 419 -1.46 -9.19 -31.81
CA ASN A 419 -0.26 -9.90 -32.28
C ASN A 419 0.97 -9.00 -32.07
N LEU A 420 1.58 -9.08 -30.89
CA LEU A 420 2.78 -8.33 -30.49
C LEU A 420 3.87 -9.24 -29.96
N TRP A 421 3.71 -10.57 -30.07
CA TRP A 421 4.67 -11.58 -29.60
C TRP A 421 5.43 -12.24 -30.76
N ALA A 422 5.60 -11.54 -31.87
CA ALA A 422 6.57 -11.92 -32.90
C ALA A 422 7.91 -11.25 -32.62
#